data_AF-A0A7C3TQP5-F1
#
_entry.id   AF-A0A7C3TQP5-F1
#
_cell.length_a   1.000
_cell.length_b   1.000
_cell.length_c   1.000
_cell.angle_alpha   90.00
_cell.angle_beta   90.00
_cell.angle_gamma   90.00
#
_symmetry.space_group_name_H-M   'P 1'
#
loop_
_entity.id
_entity.type
_entity.pdbx_description
1 polymer ?
#
loop_
_entity_poly.entity_id
_entity_poly.type
_entity_poly.pdbx_seq_one_letter_code
_entity_poly.pdbx_strand_id
1 'polypeptide(L)'
;QPASQTNCFISWNTFKYGTILRADEYFAGGDCINPLTWKTDSTYAEANLNAGGAPLKLNRIDPAICDAKINNGILWVHKVKKNGYTRLGKSYHLCDYSLFYLNIRNNAIERSNAYLKKQN
;
A
#
# COMPACT_ATOMS: atom_id res chain seq x y z
N GLN A 1 -0.49 -9.91 9.09
CA GLN A 1 -0.38 -11.18 8.34
C GLN A 1 1.05 -11.32 7.81
N PRO A 2 1.66 -12.51 7.68
CA PRO A 2 2.97 -12.64 7.05
C PRO A 2 2.88 -12.47 5.52
N ALA A 3 3.96 -11.97 4.91
CA ALA A 3 4.03 -11.71 3.47
C ALA A 3 3.78 -12.98 2.61
N SER A 4 4.13 -14.16 3.13
CA SER A 4 3.99 -15.47 2.48
C SER A 4 2.66 -16.19 2.75
N GLN A 5 1.70 -15.55 3.45
CA GLN A 5 0.40 -16.17 3.72
C GLN A 5 -0.35 -16.48 2.41
N THR A 6 -0.90 -17.68 2.30
CA THR A 6 -1.79 -18.12 1.20
C THR A 6 -3.24 -18.12 1.68
N ASN A 7 -4.22 -18.15 0.77
CA ASN A 7 -5.66 -18.08 1.09
C ASN A 7 -6.04 -16.81 1.89
N CYS A 8 -5.51 -15.68 1.48
CA CYS A 8 -5.72 -14.37 2.09
C CYS A 8 -6.23 -13.37 1.04
N PHE A 9 -6.66 -12.20 1.50
CA PHE A 9 -6.89 -11.03 0.65
C PHE A 9 -6.01 -9.87 1.12
N ILE A 10 -5.86 -8.88 0.25
CA ILE A 10 -5.21 -7.60 0.58
C ILE A 10 -6.19 -6.48 0.24
N SER A 11 -6.27 -5.47 1.09
CA SER A 11 -7.10 -4.30 0.90
C SER A 11 -6.44 -3.10 1.56
N TRP A 12 -6.49 -1.95 0.91
CA TRP A 12 -6.18 -0.65 1.50
C TRP A 12 -6.79 0.44 0.63
N ASN A 13 -6.87 1.64 1.19
CA ASN A 13 -7.21 2.85 0.45
C ASN A 13 -6.30 3.98 0.94
N THR A 14 -5.51 4.55 0.04
CA THR A 14 -4.48 5.53 0.43
C THR A 14 -5.03 6.94 0.55
N PHE A 15 -4.67 7.61 1.66
CA PHE A 15 -4.98 9.00 1.94
C PHE A 15 -3.74 9.77 2.38
N LYS A 16 -3.78 11.10 2.19
CA LYS A 16 -2.77 11.99 2.76
C LYS A 16 -2.73 11.83 4.28
N TYR A 17 -1.53 11.79 4.85
CA TYR A 17 -1.29 11.75 6.29
C TYR A 17 -2.07 12.84 7.03
N GLY A 18 -2.63 12.47 8.18
CA GLY A 18 -3.49 13.34 8.99
C GLY A 18 -4.93 13.48 8.47
N THR A 19 -5.34 12.67 7.49
CA THR A 19 -6.75 12.60 7.08
C THR A 19 -7.56 11.90 8.16
N ILE A 20 -8.44 12.65 8.82
CA ILE A 20 -9.43 12.14 9.76
C ILE A 20 -10.69 11.79 8.96
N LEU A 21 -11.08 10.51 8.97
CA LEU A 21 -12.36 10.05 8.43
C LEU A 21 -13.47 10.44 9.40
N ARG A 22 -14.65 10.80 8.87
CA ARG A 22 -15.85 10.89 9.69
C ARG A 22 -16.31 9.48 10.10
N ALA A 23 -17.04 9.38 11.21
CA ALA A 23 -17.46 8.09 11.76
C ALA A 23 -18.40 7.29 10.84
N ASP A 24 -19.13 7.97 9.95
CA ASP A 24 -20.04 7.42 8.96
C ASP A 24 -19.37 7.08 7.61
N GLU A 25 -18.07 7.34 7.46
CA GLU A 25 -17.37 7.02 6.21
C GLU A 25 -17.11 5.52 6.09
N TYR A 26 -17.42 4.97 4.91
CA TYR A 26 -17.36 3.54 4.57
C TYR A 26 -16.06 2.81 4.95
N PHE A 27 -14.94 3.53 5.05
CA PHE A 27 -13.63 2.94 5.33
C PHE A 27 -13.26 2.94 6.81
N ALA A 28 -14.00 3.63 7.67
CA ALA A 28 -13.71 3.72 9.09
C ALA A 28 -13.78 2.33 9.75
N GLY A 29 -12.67 1.89 10.35
CA GLY A 29 -12.57 0.58 10.99
C GLY A 29 -12.49 -0.62 10.04
N GLY A 30 -12.38 -0.40 8.73
CA GLY A 30 -12.24 -1.47 7.74
C GLY A 30 -10.87 -2.15 7.72
N ASP A 31 -10.77 -3.26 6.99
CA ASP A 31 -9.51 -3.97 6.79
C ASP A 31 -8.50 -3.16 5.97
N CYS A 32 -7.29 -3.05 6.48
CA CYS A 32 -6.19 -2.36 5.83
C CYS A 32 -4.88 -3.10 6.07
N ILE A 33 -4.11 -3.32 5.00
CA ILE A 33 -2.75 -3.86 5.07
C ILE A 33 -1.77 -2.79 4.58
N ASN A 34 -0.64 -2.65 5.26
CA ASN A 34 0.42 -1.75 4.86
C ASN A 34 1.29 -2.43 3.79
N PRO A 35 1.29 -1.99 2.51
CA PRO A 35 2.06 -2.66 1.45
C PRO A 35 3.58 -2.58 1.62
N LEU A 36 4.07 -1.72 2.52
CA LEU A 36 5.49 -1.62 2.84
C LEU A 36 5.97 -2.71 3.79
N THR A 37 5.07 -3.28 4.60
CA THR A 37 5.42 -4.25 5.65
C THR A 37 4.60 -5.55 5.57
N TRP A 38 3.53 -5.54 4.79
CA TRP A 38 2.49 -6.59 4.74
C TRP A 38 1.81 -6.85 6.09
N LYS A 39 1.88 -5.90 7.02
CA LYS A 39 1.23 -5.98 8.34
C LYS A 39 -0.06 -5.17 8.37
N THR A 40 -0.94 -5.54 9.32
CA THR A 40 -2.23 -4.90 9.58
C THR A 40 -2.21 -4.05 10.85
N ASP A 41 -1.03 -3.88 11.45
CA ASP A 41 -0.84 -3.01 12.62
C ASP A 41 -0.65 -1.55 12.20
N SER A 42 -0.71 -0.65 13.19
CA SER A 42 -0.54 0.79 12.98
C SER A 42 0.93 1.23 13.06
N THR A 43 1.89 0.31 12.95
CA THR A 43 3.31 0.65 12.97
C THR A 43 3.64 1.49 11.74
N TYR A 44 4.36 2.59 11.98
CA TYR A 44 4.83 3.46 10.90
C TYR A 44 5.92 2.75 10.08
N ALA A 45 5.80 2.80 8.77
CA ALA A 45 6.76 2.24 7.82
C ALA A 45 7.43 3.38 7.05
N GLU A 46 8.75 3.45 7.16
CA GLU A 46 9.56 4.46 6.48
C GLU A 46 9.53 4.30 4.95
N ALA A 47 9.72 5.41 4.24
CA ALA A 47 9.71 5.43 2.78
C ALA A 47 10.76 4.49 2.16
N ASN A 48 11.88 4.22 2.83
CA ASN A 48 12.92 3.30 2.34
C ASN A 48 12.43 1.85 2.18
N LEU A 49 11.31 1.48 2.82
CA LEU A 49 10.65 0.19 2.62
C LEU A 49 9.81 0.13 1.33
N ASN A 50 9.61 1.27 0.67
CA ASN A 50 9.00 1.33 -0.66
C ASN A 50 10.04 0.99 -1.73
N ALA A 51 9.97 -0.25 -2.22
CA ALA A 51 10.87 -0.79 -3.22
C ALA A 51 10.78 -0.03 -4.55
N GLY A 52 9.64 0.63 -4.81
CA GLY A 52 9.50 1.58 -5.88
C GLY A 52 8.08 1.69 -6.40
N GLY A 53 7.61 2.93 -6.55
CA GLY A 53 6.40 3.25 -7.27
C GLY A 53 6.62 3.26 -8.79
N ALA A 54 5.56 3.04 -9.54
CA ALA A 54 5.52 3.24 -10.99
C ALA A 54 4.41 4.25 -11.31
N PRO A 55 4.72 5.38 -11.97
CA PRO A 55 3.70 6.38 -12.32
C PRO A 55 2.71 5.79 -13.32
N LEU A 56 1.57 6.46 -13.55
CA LEU A 56 0.52 5.97 -14.47
C LEU A 56 1.02 5.55 -15.87
N LYS A 57 2.08 6.21 -16.37
CA LYS A 57 2.72 5.89 -17.66
C LYS A 57 3.58 4.63 -17.64
N LEU A 58 3.81 4.03 -16.47
CA LEU A 58 4.66 2.85 -16.22
C LEU A 58 6.05 2.94 -16.86
N ASN A 59 6.60 4.14 -16.99
CA ASN A 59 7.81 4.41 -17.77
C ASN A 59 9.08 4.58 -16.93
N ARG A 60 8.99 4.37 -15.62
CA ARG A 60 10.11 4.41 -14.68
C ARG A 60 9.71 3.79 -13.34
N ILE A 61 10.72 3.55 -12.51
CA ILE A 61 10.57 3.17 -11.11
C ILE A 61 11.07 4.31 -10.23
N ASP A 62 10.28 4.67 -9.22
CA ASP A 62 10.56 5.72 -8.27
C ASP A 62 10.73 5.10 -6.87
N PRO A 63 11.96 4.78 -6.42
CA PRO A 63 12.21 4.22 -5.09
C PRO A 63 11.87 5.23 -4.00
N ALA A 64 11.52 4.73 -2.81
CA ALA A 64 11.22 5.55 -1.63
C ALA A 64 10.19 6.68 -1.88
N ILE A 65 9.19 6.43 -2.74
CA ILE A 65 8.25 7.46 -3.20
C ILE A 65 7.30 7.93 -2.09
N CYS A 66 6.95 7.05 -1.15
CA CYS A 66 6.18 7.38 0.04
C CYS A 66 6.43 6.39 1.19
N ASP A 67 6.24 6.89 2.41
CA ASP A 67 6.06 6.10 3.63
C ASP A 67 4.62 5.59 3.74
N ALA A 68 4.30 4.82 4.78
CA ALA A 68 2.95 4.37 5.04
C ALA A 68 2.66 4.08 6.52
N LYS A 69 1.44 4.37 6.97
CA LYS A 69 0.93 3.99 8.29
C LYS A 69 -0.57 3.70 8.21
N ILE A 70 -1.02 2.59 8.80
CA ILE A 70 -2.45 2.33 8.91
C ILE A 70 -3.06 3.23 9.98
N ASN A 71 -4.19 3.85 9.67
CA ASN A 71 -4.98 4.64 10.61
C ASN A 71 -6.47 4.42 10.38
N ASN A 72 -7.16 3.75 11.31
CA ASN A 72 -8.61 3.57 11.30
C ASN A 72 -9.19 3.08 9.94
N GLY A 73 -8.61 2.02 9.38
CA GLY A 73 -9.08 1.39 8.13
C GLY A 73 -8.60 2.04 6.84
N ILE A 74 -7.82 3.12 6.90
CA ILE A 74 -7.14 3.72 5.73
C ILE A 74 -5.62 3.65 5.86
N LEU A 75 -4.95 3.79 4.72
CA LEU A 75 -3.50 3.87 4.65
C LEU A 75 -3.09 5.33 4.51
N TRP A 76 -2.41 5.87 5.52
CA TRP A 76 -1.83 7.21 5.45
C TRP A 76 -0.47 7.18 4.79
N VAL A 77 -0.23 8.16 3.92
CA VAL A 77 1.08 8.44 3.32
C VAL A 77 1.35 9.95 3.35
N HIS A 78 2.60 10.35 3.54
CA HIS A 78 2.99 11.74 3.36
C HIS A 78 2.90 12.15 1.88
N LYS A 79 2.93 13.46 1.63
CA LYS A 79 2.72 14.00 0.28
C LYS A 79 3.79 13.50 -0.69
N VAL A 80 3.35 12.83 -1.74
CA VAL A 80 4.19 12.42 -2.86
C VAL A 80 4.56 13.64 -3.69
N LYS A 81 5.87 13.93 -3.81
CA LYS A 81 6.37 15.13 -4.50
C LYS A 81 6.60 14.92 -6.00
N LYS A 82 6.71 13.68 -6.46
CA LYS A 82 7.05 13.36 -7.85
C LYS A 82 5.80 13.35 -8.74
N ASN A 83 5.96 13.77 -9.99
CA ASN A 83 4.87 13.82 -10.97
C ASN A 83 4.40 12.42 -11.39
N GLY A 84 3.12 12.27 -11.75
CA GLY A 84 2.55 11.01 -12.23
C GLY A 84 1.85 10.16 -11.16
N TYR A 85 1.71 10.70 -9.94
CA TYR A 85 0.91 10.15 -8.84
C TYR A 85 -0.20 11.15 -8.48
N THR A 86 -1.34 11.04 -9.13
CA THR A 86 -2.46 11.97 -8.99
C THR A 86 -3.24 11.70 -7.69
N ARG A 87 -3.64 12.77 -7.02
CA ARG A 87 -4.50 12.73 -5.83
C ARG A 87 -5.77 13.53 -6.08
N LEU A 88 -6.93 13.00 -5.68
CA LEU A 88 -8.21 13.71 -5.68
C LEU A 88 -8.59 14.10 -4.25
N GLY A 89 -8.68 15.41 -3.98
CA GLY A 89 -8.94 15.88 -2.62
C GLY A 89 -7.86 15.40 -1.65
N LYS A 90 -8.21 14.53 -0.69
CA LYS A 90 -7.26 13.88 0.24
C LYS A 90 -6.86 12.45 -0.16
N SER A 91 -7.55 11.85 -1.12
CA SER A 91 -7.40 10.44 -1.50
C SER A 91 -6.42 10.24 -2.65
N TYR A 92 -5.52 9.27 -2.47
CA TYR A 92 -4.63 8.72 -3.48
C TYR A 92 -5.15 7.39 -4.05
N HIS A 93 -6.44 7.05 -3.88
CA HIS A 93 -6.99 5.75 -4.28
C HIS A 93 -6.70 5.40 -5.75
N LEU A 94 -6.74 6.40 -6.63
CA LEU A 94 -6.36 6.32 -8.04
C LEU A 94 -4.91 5.86 -8.30
N CYS A 95 -4.06 5.89 -7.29
CA CYS A 95 -2.63 5.59 -7.37
C CYS A 95 -2.22 4.49 -6.39
N ASP A 96 -3.15 3.74 -5.78
CA ASP A 96 -2.81 2.69 -4.80
C ASP A 96 -1.81 1.67 -5.38
N TYR A 97 -2.08 1.15 -6.58
CA TYR A 97 -1.13 0.25 -7.26
C TYR A 97 0.15 0.96 -7.69
N SER A 98 0.05 2.20 -8.18
CA SER A 98 1.21 2.97 -8.63
C SER A 98 2.20 3.25 -7.50
N LEU A 99 1.72 3.62 -6.30
CA LEU A 99 2.57 3.99 -5.17
C LEU A 99 3.38 2.82 -4.62
N PHE A 100 2.85 1.59 -4.73
CA PHE A 100 3.43 0.39 -4.14
C PHE A 100 3.76 -0.68 -5.18
N TYR A 101 3.93 -0.30 -6.45
CA TYR A 101 4.02 -1.21 -7.59
C TYR A 101 5.04 -2.35 -7.38
N LEU A 102 6.29 -2.05 -7.01
CA LEU A 102 7.30 -3.08 -6.81
C LEU A 102 7.07 -3.90 -5.54
N ASN A 103 6.57 -3.30 -4.45
CA ASN A 103 6.19 -4.05 -3.26
C ASN A 103 5.13 -5.11 -3.61
N ILE A 104 4.05 -4.71 -4.30
CA ILE A 104 2.97 -5.60 -4.73
C ILE A 104 3.52 -6.70 -5.64
N ARG A 105 4.35 -6.34 -6.63
CA ARG A 105 4.96 -7.31 -7.55
C ARG A 105 5.79 -8.36 -6.81
N ASN A 106 6.63 -7.92 -5.87
CA ASN A 106 7.47 -8.81 -5.09
C ASN A 106 6.62 -9.74 -4.21
N ASN A 107 5.58 -9.22 -3.58
CA ASN A 107 4.71 -10.02 -2.72
C ASN A 107 3.86 -11.02 -3.51
N ALA A 108 3.40 -10.67 -4.71
CA ALA A 108 2.72 -11.61 -5.59
C ALA A 108 3.62 -12.82 -5.92
N ILE A 109 4.89 -12.57 -6.28
CA ILE A 109 5.87 -13.64 -6.53
C ILE A 109 6.08 -14.50 -5.27
N GLU A 110 6.29 -13.86 -4.11
CA GLU A 110 6.50 -14.57 -2.84
C GLU A 110 5.31 -15.47 -2.47
N ARG A 111 4.09 -14.97 -2.57
CA ARG A 111 2.87 -15.75 -2.27
C ARG A 111 2.63 -16.88 -3.26
N SER A 112 2.87 -16.64 -4.56
CA SER A 112 2.79 -17.70 -5.58
C SER A 112 3.79 -18.82 -5.31
N ASN A 113 5.03 -18.48 -4.99
CA ASN A 113 6.05 -19.48 -4.63
C ASN A 113 5.68 -20.23 -3.34
N ALA A 114 5.19 -19.53 -2.32
CA ALA A 114 4.73 -20.14 -1.07
C ALA A 114 3.56 -21.11 -1.29
N TYR A 115 2.65 -20.79 -2.22
CA TYR A 115 1.57 -21.69 -2.61
C TYR A 115 2.10 -22.94 -3.31
N LEU A 116 2.92 -22.79 -4.35
CA LEU A 116 3.46 -23.93 -5.11
C LEU A 116 4.27 -24.87 -4.23
N LYS A 117 5.07 -24.33 -3.29
CA LYS A 117 5.85 -25.13 -2.34
C LYS A 117 4.97 -26.01 -1.42
N LYS A 118 3.73 -25.62 -1.13
CA LYS A 118 2.80 -26.41 -0.31
C LYS A 118 2.08 -27.51 -1.10
N GLN A 119 2.08 -27.41 -2.43
CA GLN A 119 1.43 -28.40 -3.31
C GLN A 119 2.40 -29.50 -3.77
N ASN A 120 3.70 -29.27 -3.59
CA ASN A 120 4.75 -30.28 -3.75
C ASN A 120 4.99 -31.01 -2.42
#